data_AF-O23986-F1
#
_entry.id   AF-O23986-F1
#
_cell.length_a   1.000
_cell.length_b   1.000
_cell.length_c   1.000
_cell.angle_alpha   90.00
_cell.angle_beta   90.00
_cell.angle_gamma   90.00
#
_symmetry.space_group_name_H-M   'P 1'
#
loop_
_entity.id
_entity.type
_entity.pdbx_description
1 polymer ?
#
loop_
_entity_poly.entity_id
_entity_poly.type
_entity_poly.pdbx_seq_one_letter_code
_entity_poly.pdbx_strand_id
1 'polypeptide(L)'
;EAAIIISGLGFTGWSDSSPPKAKWDRAINVDILGVELAGSAAQLPLKWNIQVSTWLRYYVYERLIQKGKKPGFLQLLGTQTVSAIWHGLYPGYMIFFVQSALMINGSKVIYRWQQAVKQFRPPHYPVFTKLLHTP
;
A
#
# COMPACT_ATOMS: atom_id res chain seq x y z
N GLU A 1 -16.07 -2.01 -11.76
CA GLU A 1 -15.45 -0.91 -12.53
C GLU A 1 -16.35 -0.41 -13.64
N ALA A 2 -16.67 -1.23 -14.66
CA ALA A 2 -17.47 -0.82 -15.81
C ALA A 2 -18.82 -0.15 -15.47
N ALA A 3 -19.60 -0.70 -14.54
CA ALA A 3 -20.87 -0.10 -14.12
C ALA A 3 -20.71 1.29 -13.45
N ILE A 4 -19.64 1.50 -12.69
CA ILE A 4 -19.32 2.77 -12.00
C ILE A 4 -18.83 3.82 -13.01
N ILE A 5 -18.10 3.39 -14.03
CA ILE A 5 -17.63 4.25 -15.12
C ILE A 5 -18.82 4.71 -15.97
N ILE A 6 -19.68 3.78 -16.39
CA ILE A 6 -20.85 4.08 -17.22
C ILE A 6 -21.87 4.94 -16.47
N SER A 7 -22.03 4.76 -15.16
CA SER A 7 -22.94 5.56 -14.34
C SER A 7 -22.39 6.95 -13.97
N GLY A 8 -21.19 7.32 -14.42
CA GLY A 8 -20.56 8.61 -14.13
C GLY A 8 -20.02 8.78 -12.69
N LEU A 9 -20.16 7.76 -11.84
CA LEU A 9 -19.68 7.79 -10.44
C LEU A 9 -18.15 7.77 -10.33
N GLY A 10 -17.45 7.43 -11.41
CA GLY A 10 -16.00 7.58 -11.54
C GLY A 10 -15.52 9.03 -11.60
N PHE A 11 -16.41 10.00 -11.87
CA PHE A 11 -16.05 11.41 -12.01
C PHE A 11 -15.69 12.03 -10.67
N THR A 12 -14.56 12.75 -10.64
CA THR A 12 -13.99 13.32 -9.41
C THR A 12 -13.88 14.84 -9.47
N GLY A 13 -14.20 15.44 -10.61
CA GLY A 13 -14.11 16.88 -10.84
C GLY A 13 -13.28 17.23 -12.07
N TRP A 14 -13.00 18.52 -12.23
CA TRP A 14 -12.18 19.06 -13.30
C TRP A 14 -10.77 19.36 -12.78
N SER A 15 -9.77 19.20 -13.64
CA SER A 15 -8.40 19.63 -13.36
C SER A 15 -8.26 21.15 -13.51
N ASP A 16 -7.39 21.75 -12.69
CA ASP A 16 -7.01 23.18 -12.77
C ASP A 16 -6.14 23.53 -14.00
N SER A 17 -6.13 22.67 -15.02
CA SER A 17 -5.42 22.91 -16.27
C SER A 17 -6.23 23.81 -17.19
N SER A 18 -5.58 24.61 -18.03
CA SER A 18 -6.22 25.29 -19.17
C SER A 18 -5.81 24.59 -20.47
N PRO A 19 -6.70 23.86 -21.16
CA PRO A 19 -8.12 23.62 -20.87
C PRO A 19 -8.38 22.60 -19.74
N PRO A 20 -9.53 22.68 -19.05
CA PRO A 20 -9.86 21.79 -17.93
C PRO A 20 -10.12 20.37 -18.44
N LYS A 21 -9.37 19.41 -17.89
CA LYS A 21 -9.54 17.98 -18.19
C LYS A 21 -10.39 17.33 -17.11
N ALA A 22 -11.35 16.49 -17.51
CA ALA A 22 -12.15 15.70 -16.58
C ALA A 22 -11.26 14.67 -15.85
N LYS A 23 -11.36 14.60 -14.52
CA LYS A 23 -10.67 13.64 -13.66
C LYS A 23 -11.58 12.47 -13.32
N TRP A 24 -11.09 11.24 -13.54
CA TRP A 24 -11.84 10.00 -13.39
C TRP A 24 -11.18 9.05 -12.38
N ASP A 25 -10.75 9.60 -11.25
CA ASP A 25 -9.86 8.92 -10.32
C ASP A 25 -10.59 7.95 -9.36
N ARG A 26 -11.93 8.05 -9.23
CA ARG A 26 -12.72 7.22 -8.30
C ARG A 26 -12.90 5.77 -8.72
N ALA A 27 -12.88 5.49 -10.01
CA ALA A 27 -13.11 4.15 -10.54
C ALA A 27 -11.81 3.36 -10.77
N ILE A 28 -10.64 3.96 -10.48
CA ILE A 28 -9.34 3.32 -10.68
C ILE A 28 -9.21 2.14 -9.72
N ASN A 29 -8.98 0.96 -10.27
CA ASN A 29 -8.74 -0.25 -9.48
C ASN A 29 -7.29 -0.74 -9.54
N VAL A 30 -6.54 -0.35 -10.57
CA VAL A 30 -5.13 -0.74 -10.74
C VAL A 30 -4.30 0.48 -11.13
N ASP A 31 -3.18 0.67 -10.43
CA ASP A 31 -2.11 1.60 -10.76
C ASP A 31 -0.89 0.81 -11.24
N ILE A 32 -0.75 0.68 -12.56
CA ILE A 32 0.24 -0.21 -13.20
C ILE A 32 1.67 0.20 -12.83
N LEU A 33 1.99 1.49 -12.93
CA LEU A 33 3.31 2.00 -12.58
C LEU A 33 3.59 1.83 -11.09
N GLY A 34 2.57 2.04 -10.25
CA GLY A 34 2.67 1.82 -8.81
C GLY A 34 2.87 0.35 -8.41
N VAL A 35 2.38 -0.60 -9.21
CA VAL A 35 2.61 -2.04 -9.02
C VAL A 35 4.03 -2.42 -9.42
N GLU A 36 4.47 -1.99 -10.61
CA GLU A 36 5.80 -2.32 -11.15
C GLU A 36 6.94 -1.69 -10.32
N LEU A 37 6.74 -0.48 -9.80
CA LEU A 37 7.73 0.27 -9.02
C LEU A 37 7.55 0.12 -7.50
N ALA A 38 6.75 -0.84 -7.04
CA ALA A 38 6.51 -1.04 -5.61
C ALA A 38 7.80 -1.44 -4.88
N GLY A 39 8.27 -0.57 -3.98
CA GLY A 39 9.47 -0.83 -3.16
C GLY A 39 9.27 -1.84 -2.02
N SER A 40 8.04 -2.34 -1.84
CA SER A 40 7.70 -3.33 -0.83
C SER A 40 6.48 -4.15 -1.21
N ALA A 41 6.52 -5.44 -0.90
CA ALA A 41 5.38 -6.35 -1.06
C ALA A 41 4.11 -5.88 -0.32
N ALA A 42 4.25 -5.07 0.74
CA ALA A 42 3.09 -4.50 1.45
C ALA A 42 2.36 -3.41 0.65
N GLN A 43 3.00 -2.83 -0.38
CA GLN A 43 2.42 -1.79 -1.23
C GLN A 43 1.70 -2.37 -2.44
N LEU A 44 2.05 -3.58 -2.88
CA LEU A 44 1.42 -4.25 -4.03
C LEU A 44 -0.11 -4.32 -3.91
N PRO A 45 -0.72 -4.75 -2.78
CA PRO A 45 -2.17 -4.79 -2.65
C PRO A 45 -2.82 -3.40 -2.67
N LEU A 46 -2.08 -2.33 -2.34
CA LEU A 46 -2.62 -0.96 -2.36
C LEU A 46 -2.66 -0.36 -3.77
N LYS A 47 -1.99 -1.00 -4.73
CA LYS A 47 -1.84 -0.53 -6.10
C LYS A 47 -2.51 -1.46 -7.11
N TRP A 48 -2.63 -2.74 -6.76
CA TRP A 48 -3.37 -3.75 -7.50
C TRP A 48 -4.68 -4.08 -6.75
N ASN A 49 -5.82 -3.93 -7.42
CA ASN A 49 -7.16 -4.19 -6.87
C ASN A 49 -7.54 -3.29 -5.69
N ILE A 50 -7.36 -1.98 -5.89
CA ILE A 50 -7.55 -0.91 -4.91
C ILE A 50 -8.91 -1.02 -4.20
N GLN A 51 -9.98 -1.34 -4.93
CA GLN A 51 -11.33 -1.40 -4.36
C GLN A 51 -11.48 -2.56 -3.37
N VAL A 52 -11.02 -3.76 -3.73
CA VAL A 52 -11.07 -4.93 -2.85
C VAL A 52 -10.13 -4.75 -1.66
N SER A 53 -8.93 -4.20 -1.88
CA SER A 53 -7.99 -3.91 -0.79
C SER A 53 -8.54 -2.88 0.19
N THR A 54 -9.26 -1.87 -0.31
CA THR A 54 -9.97 -0.87 0.52
C THR A 54 -11.12 -1.52 1.30
N TRP A 55 -11.89 -2.39 0.65
CA TRP A 55 -12.97 -3.14 1.31
C TRP A 55 -12.42 -4.06 2.42
N LEU A 56 -11.40 -4.88 2.14
CA LEU A 56 -10.74 -5.74 3.12
C LEU A 56 -10.18 -4.91 4.29
N ARG A 57 -9.62 -3.74 4.01
CA ARG A 57 -9.10 -2.85 5.05
C ARG A 57 -10.21 -2.39 6.00
N TYR A 58 -11.29 -1.80 5.49
CA TYR A 58 -12.33 -1.21 6.32
C TYR A 58 -13.24 -2.26 6.99
N TYR A 59 -13.55 -3.35 6.28
CA TYR A 59 -14.54 -4.33 6.74
C TYR A 59 -13.92 -5.51 7.49
N VAL A 60 -12.64 -5.81 7.27
CA VAL A 60 -11.97 -6.95 7.93
C VAL A 60 -10.85 -6.47 8.81
N TYR A 61 -9.80 -5.87 8.24
CA TYR A 61 -8.59 -5.53 8.98
C TYR A 61 -8.86 -4.58 10.15
N GLU A 62 -9.55 -3.46 9.91
CA GLU A 62 -9.87 -2.47 10.96
C GLU A 62 -10.86 -3.00 11.99
N ARG A 63 -11.70 -3.98 11.62
CA ARG A 63 -12.63 -4.64 12.55
C ARG A 63 -11.93 -5.68 13.44
N LEU A 64 -10.84 -6.29 12.97
CA LEU A 64 -10.02 -7.23 13.74
C LEU A 64 -9.08 -6.52 14.72
N ILE A 65 -8.88 -5.21 14.59
CA ILE A 65 -8.09 -4.42 15.53
C ILE A 65 -8.93 -4.13 16.78
N GLN A 66 -8.49 -4.64 17.92
CA GLN A 66 -9.08 -4.27 19.21
C GLN A 66 -8.81 -2.78 19.48
N LYS A 67 -9.84 -2.04 19.90
CA LYS A 67 -9.74 -0.61 20.23
C LYS A 67 -8.58 -0.39 21.21
N GLY A 68 -7.61 0.44 20.82
CA GLY A 68 -6.43 0.77 21.62
C GLY A 68 -5.20 -0.14 21.44
N LYS A 69 -5.27 -1.21 20.63
CA LYS A 69 -4.12 -2.08 20.34
C LYS A 69 -3.52 -1.81 18.96
N LYS A 70 -2.19 -1.87 18.86
CA LYS A 70 -1.50 -1.79 17.55
C LYS A 70 -1.82 -3.05 16.74
N PRO A 71 -2.14 -2.92 15.44
CA PRO A 71 -2.33 -4.09 14.59
C PRO A 71 -1.06 -4.93 14.51
N GLY A 72 -1.21 -6.22 14.77
CA GLY A 72 -0.16 -7.23 14.71
C GLY A 72 -0.29 -8.18 13.53
N PHE A 73 0.46 -9.27 13.58
CA PHE A 73 0.49 -10.29 12.54
C PHE A 73 -0.83 -11.05 12.40
N LEU A 74 -1.55 -11.28 13.50
CA LEU A 74 -2.81 -12.02 13.48
C LEU A 74 -3.92 -11.29 12.72
N GLN A 75 -3.98 -9.96 12.81
CA GLN A 75 -4.96 -9.16 12.06
C GLN A 75 -4.65 -9.20 10.55
N LEU A 76 -3.37 -9.14 10.18
CA LEU A 76 -2.93 -9.30 8.80
C LEU A 76 -3.25 -10.70 8.27
N LEU A 77 -2.96 -11.74 9.05
CA LEU A 77 -3.25 -13.12 8.69
C LEU A 77 -4.74 -13.33 8.50
N GLY A 78 -5.57 -12.86 9.43
CA GLY A 78 -7.03 -12.93 9.31
C GLY A 78 -7.56 -12.20 8.07
N THR A 79 -7.00 -11.05 7.72
CA THR A 79 -7.37 -10.32 6.50
C THR A 79 -7.00 -11.11 5.24
N GLN A 80 -5.83 -11.72 5.20
CA GLN A 80 -5.43 -12.57 4.07
C GLN A 80 -6.22 -13.87 4.00
N THR A 81 -6.62 -14.46 5.13
CA THR A 81 -7.50 -15.63 5.15
C THR A 81 -8.90 -15.30 4.61
N VAL A 82 -9.47 -14.15 4.98
CA VAL A 82 -10.75 -13.72 4.39
C VAL A 82 -10.63 -13.48 2.89
N SER A 83 -9.50 -12.92 2.44
CA SER A 83 -9.20 -12.81 1.01
C SER A 83 -9.10 -14.19 0.34
N ALA A 84 -8.46 -15.16 0.98
CA ALA A 84 -8.38 -16.55 0.49
C ALA A 84 -9.77 -17.18 0.32
N ILE A 85 -10.64 -17.03 1.32
CA ILE A 85 -12.01 -17.53 1.27
C ILE A 85 -12.78 -16.86 0.12
N TRP A 86 -12.60 -15.55 -0.09
CA TRP A 86 -13.22 -14.83 -1.21
C TRP A 86 -12.78 -15.36 -2.58
N HIS A 87 -11.51 -15.74 -2.73
CA HIS A 87 -10.98 -16.34 -3.96
C HIS A 87 -11.38 -17.81 -4.15
N GLY A 88 -11.76 -18.51 -3.06
CA GLY A 88 -12.29 -19.86 -3.08
C GLY A 88 -11.63 -20.81 -2.08
N LEU A 89 -12.33 -21.87 -1.69
CA LEU A 89 -11.87 -22.85 -0.69
C LEU A 89 -10.89 -23.89 -1.26
N TYR A 90 -10.13 -23.53 -2.30
CA TYR A 90 -9.12 -24.42 -2.85
C TYR A 90 -7.84 -24.36 -2.01
N PRO A 91 -7.19 -25.49 -1.69
CA PRO A 91 -5.98 -25.51 -0.85
C PRO A 91 -4.86 -24.60 -1.37
N GLY A 92 -4.73 -24.48 -2.69
CA GLY A 92 -3.74 -23.60 -3.33
C GLY A 92 -3.91 -22.12 -2.97
N TYR A 93 -5.14 -21.62 -2.84
CA TYR A 93 -5.38 -20.24 -2.43
C TYR A 93 -4.97 -20.02 -0.97
N MET A 94 -5.28 -20.96 -0.09
CA MET A 94 -4.90 -20.86 1.33
C MET A 94 -3.38 -20.75 1.50
N ILE A 95 -2.61 -21.57 0.79
CA ILE A 95 -1.15 -21.53 0.82
C ILE A 95 -0.63 -20.18 0.30
N PHE A 96 -1.15 -19.72 -0.84
CA PHE A 96 -0.76 -18.44 -1.43
C PHE A 96 -1.01 -17.26 -0.48
N PHE A 97 -2.17 -17.21 0.16
CA PHE A 97 -2.53 -16.10 1.05
C PHE A 97 -1.78 -16.11 2.38
N VAL A 98 -1.49 -17.29 2.93
CA VAL A 98 -0.62 -17.42 4.11
C VAL A 98 0.80 -16.98 3.78
N GLN A 99 1.35 -17.42 2.64
CA GLN A 99 2.67 -16.99 2.17
C GLN A 99 2.72 -15.47 1.93
N SER A 100 1.67 -14.90 1.34
CA SER A 100 1.53 -13.45 1.14
C SER A 100 1.54 -12.70 2.47
N ALA A 101 0.83 -13.19 3.49
CA ALA A 101 0.84 -12.60 4.83
C ALA A 101 2.24 -12.58 5.46
N LEU A 102 3.01 -13.67 5.31
CA LEU A 102 4.39 -13.75 5.77
C LEU A 102 5.29 -12.77 5.04
N MET A 103 5.18 -12.69 3.71
CA MET A 103 5.96 -11.77 2.88
C MET A 103 5.68 -10.30 3.23
N ILE A 104 4.41 -9.94 3.45
CA ILE A 104 4.01 -8.59 3.87
C ILE A 104 4.53 -8.26 5.28
N ASN A 105 4.51 -9.22 6.20
CA ASN A 105 5.06 -8.99 7.53
C ASN A 105 6.58 -8.86 7.51
N GLY A 106 7.27 -9.71 6.74
CA GLY A 106 8.71 -9.64 6.53
C GLY A 106 9.14 -8.31 5.92
N SER A 107 8.43 -7.82 4.89
CA SER A 107 8.73 -6.53 4.27
C SER A 107 8.56 -5.35 5.23
N LYS A 108 7.57 -5.39 6.13
CA LYS A 108 7.41 -4.39 7.20
C LYS A 108 8.57 -4.41 8.19
N VAL A 109 9.08 -5.59 8.56
CA VAL A 109 10.24 -5.73 9.45
C VAL A 109 11.50 -5.17 8.79
N ILE A 110 11.77 -5.56 7.53
CA ILE A 110 12.93 -5.08 6.76
C ILE A 110 12.85 -3.55 6.58
N TYR A 111 11.67 -3.02 6.25
CA TYR A 111 11.49 -1.57 6.13
C TYR A 111 11.80 -0.83 7.44
N ARG A 112 11.31 -1.34 8.58
CA ARG A 112 11.61 -0.77 9.90
C ARG A 112 13.11 -0.84 10.21
N TRP A 113 13.76 -1.95 9.87
CA TRP A 113 15.20 -2.10 10.04
C TRP A 113 15.99 -1.11 9.16
N GLN A 114 15.62 -0.97 7.89
CA GLN A 114 16.22 0.02 6.99
C GLN A 114 16.08 1.46 7.52
N GLN A 115 14.93 1.81 8.09
CA GLN A 115 14.72 3.13 8.69
C GLN A 115 15.58 3.34 9.94
N ALA A 116 15.69 2.32 10.81
CA ALA A 116 16.57 2.37 11.98
C ALA A 116 18.05 2.53 11.60
N VAL A 117 18.50 1.84 10.55
CA VAL A 117 19.87 1.95 10.02
C VAL A 117 20.13 3.33 9.39
N LYS A 118 19.16 3.89 8.66
CA LYS A 118 19.27 5.26 8.12
C LYS A 118 19.37 6.31 9.23
N GLN A 119 18.68 6.11 10.35
CA GLN A 119 18.73 7.00 11.51
C GLN A 119 20.06 6.90 12.29
N PHE A 120 20.75 5.76 12.21
CA PHE A 120 22.08 5.56 12.79
C PHE A 120 23.24 6.01 11.90
N ARG A 121 22.97 6.35 10.62
CA ARG A 121 23.97 6.96 9.74
C ARG A 121 24.07 8.45 10.10
N PRO A 122 25.21 8.96 10.61
CA PRO A 122 25.33 10.38 10.89
C PRO A 122 25.10 11.19 9.61
N PRO A 123 24.50 12.40 9.67
CA PRO A 123 24.43 13.27 8.53
C PRO A 123 25.85 13.46 8.00
N HIS A 124 26.05 13.17 6.72
CA HIS A 124 27.30 13.45 6.03
C HIS A 124 27.45 14.98 6.05
N TYR A 125 28.13 15.53 7.06
CA TYR A 125 28.61 16.90 6.97
C TYR A 125 29.60 16.92 5.79
N PRO A 126 29.38 17.75 4.75
CA PRO A 126 30.43 17.99 3.80
C PRO A 126 31.52 18.80 4.53
N VAL A 127 32.54 18.11 5.03
CA VAL A 127 33.68 18.71 5.74
C VAL A 127 34.50 19.65 4.82
N PHE A 128 34.21 19.69 3.52
CA PHE A 128 35.01 20.42 2.52
C PHE A 128 34.51 21.83 2.14
N THR A 129 33.40 22.33 2.66
CA THR A 129 32.86 23.65 2.21
C THR A 129 33.23 24.83 3.11
N LYS A 130 33.98 24.63 4.22
CA LYS A 130 34.39 25.72 5.13
C LYS A 130 35.83 26.23 4.98
N LEU A 131 36.59 25.76 3.99
CA LEU A 131 37.99 26.19 3.76
C LEU A 131 38.16 27.19 2.59
N LEU A 132 37.08 27.61 1.93
CA LEU A 132 37.13 28.55 0.79
C LEU A 132 36.47 29.91 1.05
N HIS A 133 36.14 30.24 2.30
CA HIS A 133 35.67 31.57 2.68
C HIS A 133 36.21 31.93 4.07
N THR A 134 37.47 32.30 4.11
CA THR A 134 37.97 33.27 5.10
C THR A 134 38.71 34.35 4.31
N PRO A 135 38.39 35.64 4.52
CA PRO A 135 38.96 36.76 3.80
C PRO A 135 40.46 36.96 4.08
#